data_AF-A0AAW1I796-F1
#
_entry.id   AF-A0AAW1I796-F1
#
_cell.length_a   1.000
_cell.length_b   1.000
_cell.length_c   1.000
_cell.angle_alpha   90.00
_cell.angle_beta   90.00
_cell.angle_gamma   90.00
#
_symmetry.space_group_name_H-M   'P 1'
#
loop_
_entity.id
_entity.type
_entity.pdbx_description
1 polymer ?
#
loop_
_entity_poly.entity_id
_entity_poly.type
_entity_poly.pdbx_seq_one_letter_code
_entity_poly.pdbx_strand_id
1 'polypeptide(L)' 'MMSNGQLIGDGSWDLIVHVTSLQTERSIRVKGDLHIGGVMLKLVEDL' A
#
# COMPACT_ATOMS: atom_id res chain seq x y z
N MET A 1 -5.47 -9.71 11.89
CA MET A 1 -4.84 -10.97 12.39
C MET A 1 -4.86 -10.90 13.91
N MET A 2 -4.98 -11.99 14.68
CA MET A 2 -4.96 -11.92 16.16
C MET A 2 -3.59 -12.35 16.69
N SER A 3 -3.03 -11.61 17.66
CA SER A 3 -1.96 -12.12 18.54
C SER A 3 -2.22 -11.66 19.96
N ASN A 4 -2.01 -12.57 20.92
CA ASN A 4 -2.19 -12.32 22.35
C ASN A 4 -3.55 -11.69 22.72
N GLY A 5 -4.62 -12.03 21.99
CA GLY A 5 -5.97 -11.50 22.24
C GLY A 5 -6.20 -10.06 21.78
N GLN A 6 -5.21 -9.41 21.13
CA GLN A 6 -5.37 -8.11 20.49
C GLN A 6 -5.49 -8.28 18.97
N LEU A 7 -6.36 -7.45 18.37
CA LEU A 7 -6.48 -7.34 16.93
C LEU A 7 -5.20 -6.68 16.38
N ILE A 8 -4.26 -7.48 15.87
CA ILE A 8 -3.14 -6.95 15.11
C ILE A 8 -3.66 -6.58 13.73
N GLY A 9 -4.07 -5.32 13.60
CA GLY A 9 -4.39 -4.66 12.34
C GLY A 9 -5.34 -5.43 11.42
N ASP A 10 -5.58 -4.86 10.26
CA ASP A 10 -6.37 -5.48 9.21
C ASP A 10 -5.49 -6.12 8.12
N GLY A 11 -4.20 -6.31 8.41
CA GLY A 11 -3.20 -6.84 7.47
C GLY A 11 -2.66 -5.81 6.48
N SER A 12 -3.01 -4.53 6.65
CA SER A 12 -2.50 -3.46 5.78
C SER A 12 -1.07 -3.05 6.14
N TRP A 13 -0.31 -2.63 5.13
CA TRP A 13 1.04 -2.10 5.25
C TRP A 13 1.26 -0.96 4.24
N ASP A 14 2.29 -0.15 4.47
CA ASP A 14 2.61 0.99 3.61
C ASP A 14 3.63 0.55 2.55
N LEU A 15 3.21 0.57 1.28
CA LEU A 15 4.04 0.28 0.12
C LEU A 15 4.71 1.56 -0.39
N ILE A 16 6.04 1.57 -0.39
CA ILE A 16 6.83 2.65 -0.96
C ILE A 16 7.06 2.40 -2.45
N VAL A 17 6.63 3.33 -3.29
CA VAL A 17 6.78 3.29 -4.75
C VAL A 17 7.65 4.45 -5.21
N HIS A 18 8.80 4.12 -5.79
CA HIS A 18 9.66 5.12 -6.45
C HIS A 18 9.26 5.27 -7.91
N VAL A 19 8.65 6.42 -8.25
CA VAL A 19 8.23 6.75 -9.62
C VAL A 19 9.41 7.41 -10.34
N THR A 20 10.15 6.61 -11.09
CA THR A 20 11.43 7.00 -11.71
C THR A 20 11.32 8.18 -12.67
N SER A 21 10.23 8.29 -13.44
CA SER A 21 10.02 9.39 -14.38
C SER A 21 9.82 10.75 -13.72
N LEU A 22 9.33 10.76 -12.47
CA LEU A 22 9.08 11.96 -11.68
C LEU A 22 10.11 12.15 -10.56
N GLN A 23 11.03 11.19 -10.39
CA GLN A 23 12.04 11.17 -9.32
C GLN A 23 11.42 11.38 -7.92
N THR A 24 10.23 10.83 -7.69
CA THR A 24 9.46 11.00 -6.45
C THR A 24 9.14 9.66 -5.81
N GLU A 25 8.94 9.67 -4.50
CA GLU A 25 8.54 8.50 -3.72
C GLU A 25 7.13 8.70 -3.18
N ARG A 26 6.29 7.67 -3.32
CA ARG A 26 4.91 7.64 -2.82
C ARG A 26 4.73 6.52 -1.81
N SER A 27 3.98 6.78 -0.74
CA SER A 27 3.65 5.79 0.28
C SER A 27 2.17 5.49 0.21
N ILE A 28 1.81 4.27 -0.21
CA ILE A 28 0.42 3.87 -0.42
C ILE A 28 0.09 2.73 0.55
N ARG A 29 -0.98 2.89 1.33
CA ARG A 29 -1.46 1.82 2.21
C ARG A 29 -2.22 0.75 1.42
N VAL A 30 -1.72 -0.48 1.49
CA VAL A 30 -2.21 -1.64 0.73
C VAL A 30 -2.42 -2.84 1.64
N LYS A 31 -3.13 -3.84 1.13
CA LYS A 31 -3.26 -5.19 1.72
C LYS A 31 -2.72 -6.21 0.73
N GLY A 32 -2.34 -7.39 1.21
CA GLY A 32 -1.79 -8.46 0.37
C GLY A 32 -2.76 -9.03 -0.68
N ASP A 33 -4.07 -8.78 -0.54
CA ASP A 33 -5.11 -9.18 -1.49
C ASP A 33 -5.39 -8.12 -2.57
N LEU A 34 -4.80 -6.92 -2.47
CA LEU A 34 -4.92 -5.89 -3.51
C LEU A 34 -4.07 -6.28 -4.73
N HIS A 35 -4.74 -6.47 -5.86
CA HIS A 35 -4.08 -6.76 -7.13
C HIS A 35 -3.28 -5.56 -7.65
N ILE A 36 -2.28 -5.82 -8.51
CA ILE A 36 -1.35 -4.80 -9.02
C ILE A 36 -2.06 -3.64 -9.74
N GLY A 37 -3.09 -3.93 -10.53
CA GLY A 37 -3.91 -2.89 -11.18
C GLY A 37 -4.53 -1.91 -10.19
N GLY A 38 -5.01 -2.39 -9.04
CA GLY A 38 -5.52 -1.54 -7.96
C GLY A 38 -4.44 -0.70 -7.29
N VAL A 39 -3.20 -1.21 -7.19
CA VAL A 39 -2.04 -0.40 -6.73
C VAL A 39 -1.75 0.72 -7.73
N MET A 40 -1.78 0.44 -9.03
CA MET A 40 -1.56 1.44 -10.08
C MET A 40 -2.63 2.54 -10.06
N LEU A 41 -3.90 2.18 -9.86
CA LEU A 41 -4.99 3.16 -9.76
C LEU A 41 -4.79 4.08 -8.54
N LYS A 42 -4.50 3.51 -7.36
CA LYS A 42 -4.19 4.29 -6.16
C LYS A 42 -2.98 5.22 -6.35
N LEU A 43 -1.96 4.76 -7.05
CA LEU A 43 -0.77 5.57 -7.35
C LEU A 43 -1.12 6.77 -8.25
N VAL A 44 -2.02 6.59 -9.23
CA VAL A 44 -2.49 7.68 -10.08
C VAL A 44 -3.39 8.65 -9.31
N GLU A 45 -4.21 8.17 -8.37
CA GLU A 45 -5.08 9.02 -7.53
C GLU A 45 -4.30 9.88 -6.50
N ASP A 46 -3.14 9.40 -6.03
CA ASP A 46 -2.26 10.13 -5.10
C ASP A 46 -1.36 11.18 -5.79
N LEU A 47 -1.18 11.07 -7.11
CA LEU A 47 -0.38 12.00 -7.92
C LEU A 47 -1.15 13.28 -8.25
#